data_AF-A0A7W4CWH0-F1
#
_entry.id   AF-A0A7W4CWH0-F1
#
_cell.length_a   1.000
_cell.length_b   1.000
_cell.length_c   1.000
_cell.angle_alpha   90.00
_cell.angle_beta   90.00
_cell.angle_gamma   90.00
#
_symmetry.space_group_name_H-M   'P 1'
#
loop_
_entity.id
_entity.type
_entity.pdbx_description
1 polymer ?
#
loop_
_entity_poly.entity_id
_entity_poly.type
_entity_poly.pdbx_seq_one_letter_code
_entity_poly.pdbx_strand_id
1 'polypeptide(L)' 'MTVSPLPRRGIALEGRDRPGRVLRVSSHPETGRTILSIWEDNTCRATVRLSPADVAELIGALASSIAEASQLKEFGNNVS' A
#
# COMPACT_ATOMS: atom_id res chain seq x y z
N MET A 1 -4.91 -9.07 -26.28
CA MET A 1 -4.46 -8.71 -24.90
C MET A 1 -5.71 -8.41 -24.10
N THR A 2 -6.01 -9.20 -23.06
CA THR A 2 -7.17 -8.97 -22.20
C THR A 2 -6.77 -8.03 -21.08
N VAL A 3 -7.26 -6.80 -21.13
CA VAL A 3 -7.16 -5.86 -20.00
C VAL A 3 -8.15 -6.34 -18.94
N SER A 4 -7.64 -6.77 -17.79
CA SER A 4 -8.47 -7.10 -16.63
C SER A 4 -9.10 -5.79 -16.11
N PRO A 5 -10.42 -5.74 -15.86
CA PRO A 5 -11.05 -4.56 -15.30
C PRO A 5 -10.41 -4.18 -13.96
N LEU A 6 -10.39 -2.88 -13.67
CA LEU A 6 -9.97 -2.37 -12.36
C LEU A 6 -10.77 -3.11 -11.27
N PRO A 7 -10.10 -3.71 -10.27
CA PRO A 7 -10.77 -4.51 -9.27
C PRO A 7 -11.76 -3.65 -8.49
N ARG A 8 -12.92 -4.24 -8.15
CA ARG A 8 -14.05 -3.57 -7.51
C ARG A 8 -13.75 -3.04 -6.10
N ARG A 9 -12.57 -3.36 -5.54
CA ARG A 9 -12.09 -2.89 -4.23
C ARG A 9 -10.59 -2.64 -4.33
N GLY A 10 -10.19 -1.39 -4.12
CA GLY A 10 -8.80 -0.96 -4.19
C GLY A 10 -8.66 0.52 -3.85
N ILE A 11 -7.42 0.94 -3.61
CA ILE A 11 -7.05 2.33 -3.37
C ILE A 11 -5.85 2.71 -4.25
N ALA A 12 -5.70 4.00 -4.48
CA ALA A 12 -4.50 4.59 -5.06
C ALA A 12 -3.97 5.63 -4.06
N LEU A 13 -2.69 5.50 -3.69
CA LEU A 13 -2.00 6.40 -2.78
C LEU A 13 -0.90 7.12 -3.56
N GLU A 14 -0.97 8.45 -3.61
CA GLU A 14 0.10 9.26 -4.19
C GLU A 14 1.32 9.24 -3.27
N GLY A 15 2.48 8.94 -3.87
CA GLY A 15 3.76 8.99 -3.20
C GLY A 15 4.11 10.42 -2.82
N ARG A 16 4.51 10.64 -1.57
CA ARG A 16 4.96 11.96 -1.08
C ARG A 16 6.43 12.23 -1.40
N ASP A 17 7.17 11.18 -1.77
CA ASP A 17 8.59 11.23 -2.13
C ASP A 17 8.81 11.76 -3.55
N ARG A 18 7.86 11.52 -4.47
CA ARG A 18 8.00 11.89 -5.87
C ARG A 18 6.65 12.15 -6.55
N PRO A 19 6.46 13.31 -7.21
CA PRO A 19 5.27 13.57 -8.02
C PRO A 19 5.06 12.50 -9.09
N GLY A 20 3.80 12.14 -9.34
CA GLY A 20 3.43 11.15 -10.37
C GLY A 20 3.67 9.69 -9.96
N ARG A 21 4.27 9.42 -8.79
CA ARG A 21 4.39 8.07 -8.23
C ARG A 21 3.13 7.70 -7.47
N VAL A 22 2.57 6.52 -7.75
CA VAL A 22 1.34 6.03 -7.12
C VAL A 22 1.49 4.58 -6.72
N LEU A 23 1.18 4.26 -5.45
CA LEU A 23 0.95 2.89 -5.01
C LEU A 23 -0.52 2.55 -5.23
N ARG A 24 -0.79 1.54 -6.05
CA ARG A 24 -2.14 0.99 -6.24
C ARG A 24 -2.27 -0.34 -5.53
N VAL A 25 -3.36 -0.50 -4.78
CA VAL A 25 -3.74 -1.75 -4.12
C VAL A 25 -5.01 -2.27 -4.75
N SER A 26 -4.99 -3.52 -5.16
CA SER A 26 -6.10 -4.19 -5.86
C SER A 26 -6.42 -5.52 -5.21
N SER A 27 -7.70 -5.76 -4.88
CA SER A 27 -8.15 -7.04 -4.32
C SER A 27 -8.91 -7.89 -5.35
N HIS A 28 -8.55 -9.16 -5.44
CA HIS A 28 -9.13 -10.18 -6.32
C HIS A 28 -9.66 -11.35 -5.48
N PRO A 29 -10.83 -11.21 -4.82
CA PRO A 29 -11.36 -12.23 -3.93
C PRO A 29 -11.58 -13.58 -4.63
N GLU A 30 -11.91 -13.57 -5.92
CA GLU A 30 -12.07 -14.76 -6.75
C GLU A 30 -10.81 -15.63 -6.86
N THR A 31 -9.64 -15.04 -6.68
CA THR A 31 -8.35 -15.76 -6.69
C THR A 31 -7.64 -15.71 -5.33
N GLY A 32 -8.27 -15.12 -4.31
CA GLY A 32 -7.68 -14.93 -2.99
C GLY A 32 -6.39 -14.11 -3.00
N ARG A 33 -6.27 -13.12 -3.91
CA ARG A 33 -5.04 -12.35 -4.10
C ARG A 33 -5.24 -10.87 -3.86
N THR A 34 -4.24 -10.24 -3.27
CA THR A 34 -4.08 -8.78 -3.26
C THR A 34 -2.85 -8.42 -4.07
N ILE A 35 -2.96 -7.41 -4.91
CA ILE A 35 -1.85 -6.94 -5.75
C ILE A 35 -1.48 -5.53 -5.30
N LEU A 36 -0.20 -5.33 -5.03
CA LEU A 36 0.39 -4.01 -4.84
C LEU A 36 1.19 -3.69 -6.10
N SER A 37 0.98 -2.51 -6.66
CA SER A 37 1.72 -2.08 -7.84
C SER A 37 2.16 -0.63 -7.70
N ILE A 38 3.41 -0.36 -8.07
CA ILE A 38 3.97 0.99 -8.11
C ILE A 38 3.87 1.47 -9.54
N TRP A 39 3.19 2.59 -9.72
CA TRP A 39 3.01 3.27 -10.99
C TRP A 39 3.79 4.57 -10.98
N GLU A 40 4.35 4.93 -12.13
CA GLU A 40 4.87 6.26 -12.40
C GLU A 40 4.21 6.73 -13.69
N ASP A 41 3.46 7.83 -13.58
CA ASP A 41 2.53 8.28 -14.60
C ASP A 41 1.59 7.15 -15.05
N ASN A 42 1.72 6.70 -16.30
CA ASN A 42 0.90 5.62 -16.88
C ASN A 42 1.66 4.28 -17.00
N THR A 43 2.84 4.15 -16.39
CA THR A 43 3.68 2.95 -16.48
C THR A 43 3.75 2.22 -15.15
N CYS A 44 3.40 0.94 -15.14
CA CYS A 44 3.62 0.08 -13.98
C CYS A 44 5.12 -0.26 -13.86
N ARG A 45 5.76 0.19 -12.79
CA ARG A 45 7.18 -0.01 -12.52
C ARG A 45 7.48 -1.28 -11.73
N ALA A 46 6.57 -1.66 -10.83
CA ALA A 46 6.71 -2.87 -10.02
C ALA A 46 5.35 -3.46 -9.69
N THR A 47 5.29 -4.78 -9.49
CA THR A 47 4.09 -5.49 -9.05
C THR A 47 4.47 -6.59 -8.08
N VAL A 48 3.76 -6.67 -6.95
CA VAL A 48 3.86 -7.74 -5.97
C VAL A 48 2.47 -8.34 -5.79
N ARG A 49 2.39 -9.67 -5.81
CA ARG A 49 1.15 -10.42 -5.59
C ARG A 49 1.25 -11.09 -4.23
N LEU A 50 0.30 -10.78 -3.36
CA LEU A 50 0.26 -11.24 -1.99
C LEU A 50 -0.87 -12.25 -1.80
N SER A 51 -0.58 -13.28 -1.03
CA SER A 51 -1.58 -14.17 -0.44
C SER A 51 -2.31 -13.47 0.71
N PRO A 52 -3.43 -14.03 1.23
CA PRO A 52 -4.10 -13.47 2.39
C PRO A 52 -3.22 -13.43 3.64
N ALA A 53 -2.30 -14.39 3.80
CA ALA A 53 -1.36 -14.43 4.93
C ALA A 53 -0.36 -13.27 4.86
N ASP A 54 0.24 -13.04 3.68
CA ASP A 54 1.18 -11.92 3.49
C ASP A 54 0.49 -10.57 3.70
N VAL A 55 -0.79 -10.44 3.33
CA VAL A 55 -1.58 -9.23 3.59
C VAL A 55 -1.77 -9.01 5.08
N ALA A 56 -2.07 -10.06 5.84
CA ALA A 56 -2.21 -9.96 7.30
C ALA A 56 -0.89 -9.54 7.96
N GLU A 57 0.23 -10.10 7.52
CA GLU A 57 1.57 -9.70 7.98
C GLU A 57 1.87 -8.23 7.65
N LEU A 58 1.59 -7.80 6.43
CA LEU A 58 1.77 -6.40 5.99
C LEU A 58 0.91 -5.44 6.82
N ILE A 59 -0.34 -5.77 7.13
CA ILE A 59 -1.20 -4.95 7.99
C ILE A 59 -0.60 -4.81 9.38
N GLY A 60 -0.06 -5.90 9.95
CA GLY A 60 0.66 -5.87 11.23
C GLY A 60 1.83 -4.89 11.20
N ALA A 61 2.68 -4.97 10.16
CA ALA A 61 3.80 -4.06 10.01
C ALA A 61 3.39 -2.59 9.87
N LEU A 62 2.33 -2.30 9.10
CA LEU A 62 1.80 -0.94 8.93
C LEU A 62 1.22 -0.39 10.25
N ALA A 63 0.51 -1.21 11.02
CA ALA A 63 -0.04 -0.82 12.32
C ALA A 63 1.09 -0.49 13.31
N SER A 64 2.14 -1.32 13.37
CA SER A 64 3.32 -1.06 14.22
C SER A 64 3.99 0.26 13.87
N SER A 65 4.15 0.56 12.58
CA SER A 65 4.74 1.83 12.12
C SER A 65 3.94 3.06 12.58
N ILE A 66 2.61 2.98 12.61
CA ILE A 66 1.76 4.07 13.12
C ILE A 66 1.96 4.26 14.63
N ALA A 67 2.04 3.17 15.39
CA ALA A 67 2.27 3.22 16.83
C ALA A 67 3.62 3.86 17.16
N GLU A 68 4.69 3.44 16.48
CA GLU A 68 6.04 4.01 16.62
C GLU A 68 6.06 5.51 16.28
N ALA A 69 5.42 5.90 15.17
CA ALA A 69 5.35 7.31 14.76
C ALA A 69 4.57 8.18 15.77
N SER A 70 3.61 7.60 16.49
CA SER A 70 2.83 8.31 17.51
C SER A 70 3.65 8.50 18.80
N GLN A 71 4.39 7.49 19.22
CA GLN A 71 5.30 7.58 20.37
C GLN A 71 6.36 8.67 20.15
N LEU A 72 6.95 8.75 18.95
CA LEU A 72 7.95 9.77 18.64
C LEU A 72 7.40 11.21 18.79
N LYS A 73 6.12 11.42 18.48
CA LYS A 73 5.46 12.73 18.64
C LYS A 73 5.20 13.07 20.11
N GLU A 74 4.82 12.09 20.92
CA GLU A 74 4.63 12.28 22.37
C GLU A 74 5.95 12.63 23.07
N PHE A 75 7.06 11.98 22.68
CA PHE A 75 8.38 12.38 23.16
C PHE A 75 8.77 13.80 22.73
N GLY A 76 8.52 14.19 21.48
CA GLY A 76 8.81 15.54 21.00
C GLY A 76 8.01 16.63 21.72
N ASN A 77 6.75 16.36 22.04
CA ASN A 77 5.86 17.30 22.74
C ASN A 77 6.15 17.44 24.23
N ASN A 78 6.76 16.44 24.87
CA ASN A 78 7.14 16.46 26.30
C ASN A 78 8.53 17.04 26.57
N VAL A 79 9.27 17.47 25.54
CA VAL A 79 10.62 18.03 25.64
C VAL A 79 10.67 19.53 25.30
N SER A 80 9.51 20.18 25.06
CA SER A 80 9.39 21.64 24.87
C SER A 80 8.84 22.35 26.10
#